data_AF-A0A1V0DCL4-F1
#
_entry.id   AF-A0A1V0DCL4-F1
#
_cell.length_a   1.000
_cell.length_b   1.000
_cell.length_c   1.000
_cell.angle_alpha   90.00
_cell.angle_beta   90.00
_cell.angle_gamma   90.00
#
_symmetry.space_group_name_H-M   'P 1'
#
loop_
_entity.id
_entity.type
_entity.pdbx_description
1 polymer ?
#
loop_
_entity_poly.entity_id
_entity_poly.type
_entity_poly.pdbx_seq_one_letter_code
_entity_poly.pdbx_strand_id
1 'polypeptide(L)'
;MDTLVPYAIMAVLALVGLGLLAIVIFGLRNIAFGKVSPASIAIGTVPALLLIVLGFATGDWDWAAIVTVLVTAGLAILALLMSSIRGLFT
;
A
#
# COMPACT_ATOMS: atom_id res chain seq x y z
N MET A 1 -20.83 27.27 1.62
CA MET A 1 -20.26 25.93 1.31
C MET A 1 -18.76 25.88 1.58
N ASP A 2 -18.12 27.03 1.81
CA ASP A 2 -16.67 27.17 1.96
C ASP A 2 -16.10 26.62 3.28
N THR A 3 -16.94 26.45 4.30
CA THR A 3 -16.53 25.87 5.59
C THR A 3 -16.61 24.34 5.62
N LEU A 4 -17.43 23.71 4.77
CA LEU A 4 -17.61 22.26 4.78
C LEU A 4 -16.39 21.52 4.21
N VAL A 5 -15.79 22.08 3.16
CA VAL A 5 -14.62 21.52 2.47
C VAL A 5 -13.43 21.28 3.42
N PRO A 6 -12.96 22.26 4.22
CA PRO A 6 -11.84 22.03 5.13
C PRO A 6 -12.14 21.01 6.23
N TYR A 7 -13.38 20.97 6.76
CA TYR A 7 -13.76 19.92 7.73
C TYR A 7 -13.77 18.53 7.11
N ALA A 8 -14.23 18.40 5.85
CA ALA A 8 -14.20 17.15 5.12
C ALA A 8 -12.76 16.67 4.88
N ILE A 9 -11.85 17.57 4.48
CA ILE A 9 -10.42 17.25 4.31
C ILE A 9 -9.81 16.77 5.62
N MET A 10 -10.04 17.48 6.74
CA MET A 10 -9.53 17.06 8.05
C MET A 10 -10.09 15.70 8.49
N ALA A 11 -11.38 15.45 8.24
CA ALA A 11 -11.99 14.16 8.55
C ALA A 11 -11.35 13.02 7.74
N VAL A 12 -11.13 13.23 6.44
CA VAL A 12 -10.43 12.25 5.58
C VAL A 12 -9.01 12.00 6.08
N LEU A 13 -8.25 13.05 6.39
CA LEU A 13 -6.88 12.90 6.90
C LEU A 13 -6.85 12.15 8.24
N ALA A 14 -7.77 12.45 9.15
CA ALA A 14 -7.87 11.75 10.44
C ALA A 14 -8.22 10.26 10.25
N LEU A 15 -9.18 9.95 9.37
CA LEU A 15 -9.57 8.58 9.05
C LEU A 15 -8.44 7.80 8.38
N VAL A 16 -7.72 8.42 7.44
CA VAL A 16 -6.55 7.82 6.80
C VAL A 16 -5.46 7.54 7.83
N GLY A 17 -5.16 8.51 8.70
CA GLY A 17 -4.18 8.33 9.77
C GLY A 17 -4.54 7.19 10.73
N LEU A 18 -5.79 7.11 11.17
CA LEU A 18 -6.29 6.01 12.01
C LEU A 18 -6.24 4.66 11.29
N GLY A 19 -6.59 4.63 10.00
CA GLY A 19 -6.51 3.42 9.18
C GLY A 19 -5.08 2.90 9.06
N LEU A 20 -4.12 3.79 8.79
CA LEU A 20 -2.69 3.44 8.74
C LEU A 20 -2.20 2.93 10.10
N LEU A 21 -2.55 3.58 11.19
CA LEU A 21 -2.22 3.12 12.55
C LEU A 21 -2.79 1.72 12.83
N ALA A 22 -4.05 1.48 12.49
CA ALA A 22 -4.67 0.17 12.65
C ALA A 22 -3.94 -0.91 11.84
N ILE A 23 -3.62 -0.64 10.57
CA ILE A 23 -2.85 -1.56 9.71
C ILE A 23 -1.51 -1.91 10.36
N VAL A 24 -0.78 -0.93 10.87
CA VAL A 24 0.53 -1.14 11.51
C VAL A 24 0.37 -1.97 12.79
N ILE A 25 -0.56 -1.62 13.68
CA ILE A 25 -0.77 -2.32 14.95
C ILE A 25 -1.18 -3.78 14.71
N PHE A 26 -2.17 -4.01 13.84
CA PHE A 26 -2.61 -5.37 13.54
C PHE A 26 -1.58 -6.16 12.72
N GLY A 27 -0.81 -5.48 11.87
CA GLY A 27 0.33 -6.07 11.17
C GLY A 27 1.40 -6.58 12.14
N LEU A 28 1.88 -5.72 13.04
CA LEU A 28 2.85 -6.07 14.08
C LEU A 28 2.35 -7.19 14.99
N ARG A 29 1.08 -7.12 15.39
CA ARG A 29 0.42 -8.18 16.16
C ARG A 29 0.49 -9.52 15.42
N ASN A 30 0.14 -9.55 14.14
CA ASN A 30 0.13 -10.78 13.35
C ASN A 30 1.54 -11.36 13.15
N ILE A 31 2.56 -10.49 13.03
CA ILE A 31 3.98 -10.88 12.99
C ILE A 31 4.40 -11.50 14.33
N ALA A 32 4.07 -10.85 15.45
CA ALA A 32 4.43 -11.31 16.80
C ALA A 32 3.82 -12.69 17.15
N PHE A 33 2.62 -12.98 16.66
CA PHE A 33 1.97 -14.29 16.83
C PHE A 33 2.37 -15.33 15.77
N GLY A 34 3.33 -15.03 14.88
CA GLY A 34 3.81 -15.96 13.85
C GLY A 34 2.75 -16.34 12.82
N LYS A 35 1.68 -15.56 12.67
CA LYS A 35 0.55 -15.86 11.77
C LYS A 35 0.82 -15.51 10.30
N VAL A 36 1.97 -14.89 10.02
CA VAL A 36 2.32 -14.37 8.70
C VAL A 36 3.63 -15.00 8.25
N SER A 37 3.68 -15.51 7.02
CA SER A 37 4.92 -16.02 6.45
C SER A 37 5.91 -14.87 6.17
N PRO A 38 7.23 -15.07 6.35
CA PRO A 38 8.23 -14.06 6.02
C PRO A 38 8.14 -13.57 4.56
N ALA A 39 7.80 -14.46 3.64
CA ALA A 39 7.59 -14.12 2.23
C ALA A 39 6.40 -13.17 2.04
N SER A 40 5.29 -13.39 2.74
CA SER A 40 4.13 -12.50 2.70
C SER A 40 4.46 -11.10 3.23
N ILE A 41 5.26 -11.01 4.30
CA ILE A 41 5.73 -9.73 4.84
C ILE A 41 6.58 -9.01 3.79
N ALA A 42 7.59 -9.68 3.23
CA ALA A 42 8.48 -9.10 2.25
C ALA A 42 7.71 -8.52 1.05
N ILE A 43 6.80 -9.30 0.47
CA ILE A 43 5.96 -8.87 -0.67
C ILE A 43 5.04 -7.70 -0.27
N GLY A 44 4.39 -7.79 0.90
CA GLY A 44 3.49 -6.74 1.39
C GLY A 44 4.18 -5.40 1.65
N THR A 45 5.48 -5.41 1.96
CA THR A 45 6.27 -4.18 2.19
C THR A 45 6.80 -3.52 0.92
N VAL A 46 6.77 -4.21 -0.23
CA VAL A 46 7.32 -3.69 -1.50
C VAL A 46 6.74 -2.33 -1.89
N PRO A 47 5.42 -2.08 -1.86
CA PRO A 47 4.86 -0.77 -2.21
C PRO A 47 5.39 0.37 -1.33
N ALA A 48 5.52 0.13 -0.03
CA ALA A 48 6.02 1.13 0.92
C ALA A 48 7.50 1.43 0.69
N LEU A 49 8.32 0.39 0.48
CA LEU A 49 9.73 0.56 0.16
C LEU A 49 9.93 1.29 -1.17
N LEU A 50 9.15 0.94 -2.19
CA LEU A 50 9.19 1.60 -3.50
C LEU A 50 8.90 3.10 -3.37
N LEU A 51 7.84 3.47 -2.64
CA LEU A 51 7.49 4.86 -2.39
C LEU A 51 8.62 5.63 -1.69
N ILE A 52 9.17 5.05 -0.61
CA ILE A 52 10.23 5.68 0.18
C ILE A 52 11.47 5.89 -0.68
N VAL A 53 11.90 4.85 -1.41
CA VAL A 53 13.09 4.92 -2.27
C VAL A 53 12.89 5.95 -3.39
N LEU A 54 11.74 5.93 -4.07
CA LEU A 54 11.45 6.90 -5.14
C LEU A 54 11.32 8.32 -4.61
N GLY A 55 10.68 8.52 -3.46
CA GLY A 55 10.52 9.83 -2.83
C GLY A 55 11.87 10.45 -2.48
N PHE A 56 12.78 9.67 -1.87
CA PHE A 56 14.13 10.15 -1.60
C PHE A 56 15.00 10.31 -2.85
N ALA A 57 14.85 9.45 -3.87
CA ALA A 57 15.65 9.51 -5.08
C ALA A 57 15.27 10.69 -6.00
N THR A 58 13.98 11.03 -6.07
CA THR A 58 13.47 12.07 -6.97
C THR A 58 13.30 13.43 -6.29
N GLY A 59 13.12 13.45 -4.97
CA GLY A 59 12.76 14.65 -4.22
C GLY A 59 11.31 15.13 -4.47
N ASP A 60 10.57 14.44 -5.33
CA ASP A 60 9.19 14.73 -5.72
C ASP A 60 8.28 13.59 -5.22
N TRP A 61 7.65 13.84 -4.07
CA TRP A 61 6.81 12.85 -3.40
C TRP A 61 5.49 12.60 -4.14
N ASP A 62 5.00 13.59 -4.89
CA ASP A 62 3.77 13.47 -5.66
C ASP A 62 4.00 12.53 -6.84
N TRP A 63 5.10 12.76 -7.58
CA TRP A 63 5.52 11.87 -8.65
C TRP A 63 5.85 10.46 -8.16
N ALA A 64 6.58 10.34 -7.05
CA ALA A 64 6.92 9.04 -6.46
C ALA A 64 5.66 8.24 -6.07
N ALA A 65 4.63 8.91 -5.52
CA ALA A 65 3.35 8.28 -5.20
C ALA A 65 2.63 7.77 -6.45
N ILE A 66 2.54 8.59 -7.50
CA ILE A 66 1.92 8.20 -8.79
C ILE A 66 2.63 6.98 -9.36
N VAL A 67 3.96 7.02 -9.47
CA VAL A 67 4.75 5.91 -10.02
C VAL A 67 4.59 4.65 -9.19
N THR A 68 4.62 4.76 -7.86
CA THR A 68 4.42 3.62 -6.96
C THR A 68 3.07 2.95 -7.20
N VAL A 69 1.99 3.73 -7.31
CA VAL A 69 0.65 3.21 -7.58
C VAL A 69 0.60 2.53 -8.95
N LEU A 70 1.14 3.15 -10.00
CA LEU A 70 1.13 2.58 -11.35
C LEU A 70 1.91 1.26 -11.43
N VAL A 71 3.11 1.21 -10.84
CA VAL A 71 3.95 0.02 -10.83
C VAL A 71 3.28 -1.12 -10.06
N THR A 72 2.78 -0.83 -8.86
CA THR A 72 2.15 -1.87 -8.02
C THR A 72 0.83 -2.37 -8.58
N ALA A 73 0.04 -1.49 -9.22
CA ALA A 73 -1.15 -1.89 -9.96
C ALA A 73 -0.79 -2.77 -11.16
N GLY A 74 0.25 -2.42 -11.93
CA GLY A 74 0.75 -3.24 -13.02
C GLY A 74 1.18 -4.63 -12.56
N LEU A 75 1.95 -4.72 -11.47
CA LEU A 75 2.35 -5.98 -10.86
C LEU A 75 1.14 -6.80 -10.39
N ALA A 76 0.14 -6.17 -9.79
CA ALA A 76 -1.09 -6.84 -9.37
C ALA A 76 -1.86 -7.42 -10.56
N ILE A 77 -2.00 -6.66 -11.65
CA ILE A 77 -2.64 -7.13 -12.89
C ILE A 77 -1.88 -8.33 -13.46
N LEU A 78 -0.55 -8.26 -13.55
CA LEU A 78 0.27 -9.37 -14.04
C LEU A 78 0.16 -10.61 -13.14
N ALA A 79 0.13 -10.42 -11.81
CA ALA A 79 -0.03 -11.50 -10.86
C ALA A 79 -1.40 -12.18 -11.00
N LEU A 80 -2.46 -11.40 -11.15
CA LEU A 80 -3.81 -11.90 -11.39
C LEU A 80 -3.90 -12.64 -12.72
N LEU A 81 -3.32 -12.09 -13.79
CA LEU A 81 -3.32 -12.72 -15.11
C LEU A 81 -2.56 -14.06 -15.09
N MET A 82 -1.37 -14.10 -14.47
CA MET A 82 -0.63 -15.36 -14.29
C MET A 82 -1.39 -16.37 -13.42
N SER A 83 -2.04 -15.91 -12.36
CA SER A 83 -2.87 -16.76 -11.51
C SER A 83 -4.03 -17.38 -12.29
N SER A 84 -4.73 -16.57 -13.09
CA SER A 84 -5.84 -17.02 -13.94
C SER A 84 -5.37 -18.03 -14.99
N ILE A 85 -4.24 -17.78 -15.66
CA ILE A 85 -3.67 -18.72 -16.63
C ILE A 85 -3.31 -20.04 -15.96
N ARG A 86 -2.63 -20.00 -14.80
CA ARG A 86 -2.27 -21.23 -14.07
C ARG A 86 -3.51 -22.04 -13.69
N GLY A 87 -4.57 -21.38 -13.24
CA GLY A 87 -5.83 -22.02 -12.89
C GLY A 87 -6.57 -22.68 -14.06
N LEU A 88 -6.16 -22.45 -15.32
CA LEU A 88 -6.70 -23.18 -16.48
C LEU A 88 -6.02 -24.54 -16.71
N PHE A 89 -4.84 -24.75 -16.14
CA PHE A 89 -4.01 -25.95 -16.35
C PHE A 89 -3.90 -26.83 -15.10
N THR A 90 -4.47 -26.41 -13.97
CA THR A 90 -4.56 -27.14 -12.69
C THR A 90 -6.01 -27.29 -12.30
#